data_AF-A0A220SGB2-F1
#
_entry.id   AF-A0A220SGB2-F1
#
_cell.length_a   1.000
_cell.length_b   1.000
_cell.length_c   1.000
_cell.angle_alpha   90.00
_cell.angle_beta   90.00
_cell.angle_gamma   90.00
#
_symmetry.space_group_name_H-M   'P 1'
#
loop_
_entity.id
_entity.type
_entity.pdbx_description
1 polymer ?
#
loop_
_entity_poly.entity_id
_entity_poly.type
_entity_poly.pdbx_seq_one_letter_code
_entity_poly.pdbx_strand_id
1 'polypeptide(L)'
;MLILFSPKSEVIHKKIVKLKKLFVQPQITITMKNLFLSMMAFVTILTFNSCSDSKDAQDVNGKEKTTLNNASLKDFGKTVPVGIEEENGILKVSFILSAQFYEIKPTKENEQYIGMIRQAVKTESPIQVFLKGNTNEIGKVESVGQEDVRYFKSILTKEERVTTNKLASVIPDVATLNSLFNQIKNQSCGTSTASSPCITFRYPVDGCYARAHKMRQILINNGYDCEKQFVYGNLKASTGTCCVGWNYHVAILVSYKNASGVTEKRIIDPSLFSSGPVTDTAWRNACVNTSCGSASVSSYTNTAGNVYYRSPSNSYLYDNNLINTNCVLTKFSSLSGCSPSPAPDVSACGF
;
A
#
# COMPACT_ATOMS: atom_id res chain seq x y z
N MET A 1 47.19 57.02 2.50
CA MET A 1 48.00 56.43 3.61
C MET A 1 47.06 55.68 4.56
N LEU A 2 47.58 54.70 5.29
CA LEU A 2 46.85 53.62 5.98
C LEU A 2 46.02 54.01 7.23
N ILE A 3 45.16 53.07 7.68
CA ILE A 3 44.58 52.87 9.06
C ILE A 3 43.48 53.87 9.50
N LEU A 4 42.29 53.55 10.08
CA LEU A 4 41.61 52.41 10.75
C LEU A 4 41.36 52.53 12.28
N PHE A 5 40.06 52.48 12.63
CA PHE A 5 39.37 51.87 13.81
C PHE A 5 39.23 52.52 15.21
N SER A 6 38.01 52.32 15.74
CA SER A 6 37.54 52.32 17.17
C SER A 6 37.28 53.68 17.86
N PRO A 7 36.32 53.79 18.82
CA PRO A 7 36.06 52.82 19.92
C PRO A 7 34.59 52.40 20.18
N LYS A 8 34.40 51.58 21.23
CA LYS A 8 33.13 51.01 21.72
C LYS A 8 32.42 51.87 22.78
N SER A 9 31.09 51.93 22.70
CA SER A 9 30.13 52.07 23.81
C SER A 9 28.75 51.51 23.33
N GLU A 10 27.74 51.16 24.15
CA GLU A 10 27.70 51.05 25.61
C GLU A 10 26.71 49.95 26.11
N VAL A 11 26.55 49.88 27.42
CA VAL A 11 25.75 48.98 28.26
C VAL A 11 24.35 49.58 28.53
N ILE A 12 23.24 48.87 28.23
CA ILE A 12 21.90 49.27 28.71
C ILE A 12 21.08 48.10 29.31
N HIS A 13 20.62 48.35 30.54
CA HIS A 13 19.55 47.75 31.34
C HIS A 13 19.32 46.21 31.48
N LYS A 14 19.74 45.71 32.66
CA LYS A 14 18.97 44.73 33.46
C LYS A 14 17.84 45.41 34.24
N LYS A 15 16.59 44.98 34.06
CA LYS A 15 15.48 44.88 35.05
C LYS A 15 14.21 44.42 34.31
N ILE A 16 13.22 43.87 35.05
CA ILE A 16 11.96 43.27 34.52
C ILE A 16 12.25 41.90 33.84
N VAL A 17 11.73 40.73 34.23
CA VAL A 17 10.64 40.33 35.15
C VAL A 17 11.15 39.26 36.14
N LYS A 18 10.97 39.45 37.46
CA LYS A 18 11.18 38.41 38.49
C LYS A 18 9.83 37.90 38.99
N LEU A 19 9.09 37.18 38.14
CA LEU A 19 7.69 36.79 38.41
C LEU A 19 7.28 35.55 37.60
N LYS A 20 7.66 34.36 38.12
CA LYS A 20 7.06 33.04 37.85
C LYS A 20 7.69 31.98 38.76
N LYS A 21 7.40 32.08 40.07
CA LYS A 21 7.68 31.05 41.08
C LYS A 21 6.47 30.98 42.02
N LEU A 22 5.39 30.34 41.56
CA LEU A 22 4.19 29.97 42.32
C LEU A 22 3.25 29.18 41.40
N PHE A 23 3.48 27.88 41.30
CA PHE A 23 2.45 26.89 40.95
C PHE A 23 2.91 25.55 41.54
N VAL A 24 2.62 25.37 42.82
CA VAL A 24 2.71 24.07 43.50
C VAL A 24 1.35 23.42 43.33
N GLN A 25 1.27 22.35 42.55
CA GLN A 25 0.07 21.50 42.54
C GLN A 25 0.15 20.52 43.72
N PRO A 26 -0.89 20.40 44.57
CA PRO A 26 -0.96 19.36 45.56
C PRO A 26 -1.27 18.02 44.89
N GLN A 27 -0.54 16.96 45.26
CA GLN A 27 -1.00 15.61 44.98
C GLN A 27 -2.22 15.31 45.86
N ILE A 28 -3.34 14.95 45.24
CA ILE A 28 -4.51 14.42 45.93
C ILE A 28 -4.49 12.90 45.76
N THR A 29 -4.01 12.20 46.79
CA THR A 29 -4.12 10.75 46.93
C THR A 29 -5.51 10.39 47.44
N ILE A 30 -6.33 9.75 46.60
CA ILE A 30 -7.59 9.13 47.04
C ILE A 30 -7.41 7.62 47.12
N THR A 31 -7.21 7.13 48.34
CA THR A 31 -7.43 5.73 48.71
C THR A 31 -8.79 5.58 49.38
N MET A 32 -9.68 4.78 48.79
CA MET A 32 -10.76 4.13 49.54
C MET A 32 -10.83 2.65 49.19
N LYS A 33 -10.89 1.82 50.23
CA LYS A 33 -11.05 0.36 50.15
C LYS A 33 -12.54 -0.01 50.17
N ASN A 34 -12.85 -1.12 49.50
CA ASN A 34 -13.86 -2.14 49.80
C ASN A 34 -15.10 -1.75 50.61
N LEU A 35 -16.30 -2.00 50.06
CA LEU A 35 -17.37 -2.68 50.82
C LEU A 35 -18.45 -3.28 49.87
N PHE A 36 -18.57 -4.63 49.86
CA PHE A 36 -19.81 -5.46 49.74
C PHE A 36 -20.79 -5.26 48.54
N LEU A 37 -21.59 -6.23 48.09
CA LEU A 37 -21.56 -7.71 48.09
C LEU A 37 -22.68 -8.22 47.15
N SER A 38 -22.47 -9.33 46.43
CA SER A 38 -23.44 -10.36 46.00
C SER A 38 -24.84 -9.99 45.46
N MET A 39 -25.16 -10.43 44.24
CA MET A 39 -26.17 -11.50 44.09
C MET A 39 -25.98 -12.32 42.80
N MET A 40 -25.90 -13.65 42.95
CA MET A 40 -26.11 -14.59 41.85
C MET A 40 -27.61 -14.70 41.54
N ALA A 41 -27.94 -14.92 40.26
CA ALA A 41 -29.17 -15.60 39.87
C ALA A 41 -28.86 -16.54 38.69
N PHE A 42 -28.81 -17.84 38.96
CA PHE A 42 -28.84 -18.88 37.93
C PHE A 42 -30.24 -18.94 37.33
N VAL A 43 -30.34 -18.99 35.99
CA VAL A 43 -31.55 -19.48 35.30
C VAL A 43 -31.13 -20.45 34.20
N THR A 44 -30.98 -21.72 34.58
CA THR A 44 -31.02 -22.87 33.67
C THR A 44 -32.47 -23.33 33.54
N ILE A 45 -33.04 -23.28 32.34
CA ILE A 45 -34.30 -23.97 32.02
C ILE A 45 -34.11 -24.89 30.81
N LEU A 46 -34.70 -26.07 30.98
CA LEU A 46 -34.52 -27.32 30.25
C LEU A 46 -34.96 -27.30 28.79
N THR A 47 -34.41 -28.27 28.05
CA THR A 47 -34.80 -28.71 26.71
C THR A 47 -36.20 -29.33 26.66
N PHE A 48 -36.89 -29.17 25.52
CA PHE A 48 -37.86 -30.16 25.04
C PHE A 48 -37.60 -30.50 23.57
N ASN A 49 -37.51 -31.81 23.27
CA ASN A 49 -37.58 -32.32 21.92
C ASN A 49 -39.03 -32.28 21.42
N SER A 50 -39.21 -32.00 20.14
CA SER A 50 -40.48 -32.22 19.43
C SER A 50 -40.21 -32.85 18.07
N CYS A 51 -39.94 -34.14 18.06
CA CYS A 51 -40.15 -34.95 16.86
C CYS A 51 -41.66 -35.15 16.70
N SER A 52 -42.23 -34.59 15.62
CA SER A 52 -43.56 -34.94 15.14
C SER A 52 -43.38 -35.76 13.88
N ASP A 53 -43.51 -37.08 14.00
CA ASP A 53 -43.47 -38.01 12.87
C ASP A 53 -44.85 -38.03 12.20
N SER A 54 -44.95 -37.55 10.97
CA SER A 54 -46.17 -37.69 10.15
C SER A 54 -45.78 -38.17 8.76
N LYS A 55 -45.96 -39.47 8.55
CA LYS A 55 -45.84 -40.14 7.26
C LYS A 55 -46.87 -39.55 6.30
N ASP A 56 -46.42 -39.15 5.12
CA ASP A 56 -47.18 -39.36 3.90
C ASP A 56 -46.22 -39.61 2.74
N ALA A 57 -46.55 -40.59 1.91
CA ALA A 57 -45.72 -41.02 0.81
C ALA A 57 -46.18 -40.37 -0.50
N GLN A 58 -45.26 -39.77 -1.25
CA GLN A 58 -45.42 -39.66 -2.69
C GLN A 58 -44.06 -39.77 -3.39
N ASP A 59 -43.97 -40.78 -4.24
CA ASP A 59 -42.82 -41.09 -5.09
C ASP A 59 -42.88 -40.23 -6.36
N VAL A 60 -41.90 -39.35 -6.55
CA VAL A 60 -41.69 -38.64 -7.82
C VAL A 60 -40.22 -38.70 -8.21
N ASN A 61 -39.93 -39.66 -9.08
CA ASN A 61 -38.70 -39.83 -9.85
C ASN A 61 -38.18 -38.49 -10.45
N GLY A 62 -37.21 -37.88 -9.78
CA GLY A 62 -36.54 -36.64 -10.19
C GLY A 62 -35.05 -36.88 -10.37
N LYS A 63 -34.60 -36.96 -11.62
CA LYS A 63 -33.17 -37.10 -11.96
C LYS A 63 -32.37 -35.95 -11.35
N GLU A 64 -31.56 -36.26 -10.35
CA GLU A 64 -30.55 -35.34 -9.83
C GLU A 64 -29.49 -35.10 -10.91
N LYS A 65 -29.74 -34.11 -11.78
CA LYS A 65 -28.67 -33.46 -12.52
C LYS A 65 -27.80 -32.78 -11.48
N THR A 66 -26.71 -33.43 -11.11
CA THR A 66 -25.57 -32.87 -10.37
C THR A 66 -25.07 -31.65 -11.14
N THR A 67 -25.68 -30.51 -10.83
CA THR A 67 -25.38 -29.24 -11.49
C THR A 67 -24.10 -28.74 -10.86
N LEU A 68 -22.99 -28.95 -11.58
CA LEU A 68 -21.64 -28.54 -11.18
C LEU A 68 -21.68 -27.16 -10.55
N ASN A 69 -21.15 -27.07 -9.33
CA ASN A 69 -21.24 -25.90 -8.46
C ASN A 69 -20.86 -24.62 -9.22
N ASN A 70 -21.84 -23.73 -9.45
CA ASN A 70 -21.58 -22.35 -9.81
C ASN A 70 -20.80 -21.71 -8.66
N ALA A 71 -19.47 -21.62 -8.80
CA ALA A 71 -18.63 -20.90 -7.86
C ALA A 71 -19.14 -19.45 -7.76
N SER A 72 -19.56 -19.03 -6.55
CA SER A 72 -20.09 -17.70 -6.34
C SER A 72 -19.04 -16.66 -6.73
N LEU A 73 -19.39 -15.84 -7.73
CA LEU A 73 -18.52 -14.78 -8.18
C LEU A 73 -18.50 -13.66 -7.14
N LYS A 74 -17.30 -13.26 -6.73
CA LYS A 74 -17.06 -12.10 -5.88
C LYS A 74 -16.89 -10.87 -6.78
N ASP A 75 -17.70 -9.85 -6.59
CA ASP A 75 -17.47 -8.55 -7.20
C ASP A 75 -16.14 -7.96 -6.69
N PHE A 76 -15.22 -7.65 -7.61
CA PHE A 76 -13.98 -6.93 -7.33
C PHE A 76 -14.16 -5.42 -7.50
N GLY A 77 -15.28 -5.01 -8.09
CA GLY A 77 -15.57 -3.62 -8.45
C GLY A 77 -14.97 -3.23 -9.80
N LYS A 78 -14.89 -1.92 -9.99
CA LYS A 78 -14.48 -1.28 -11.25
C LYS A 78 -13.00 -0.92 -11.19
N THR A 79 -12.27 -1.18 -12.27
CA THR A 79 -10.83 -0.93 -12.35
C THR A 79 -10.38 -0.75 -13.80
N VAL A 80 -9.14 -0.29 -14.00
CA VAL A 80 -8.50 -0.18 -15.32
C VAL A 80 -7.42 -1.25 -15.43
N PRO A 81 -7.48 -2.18 -16.40
CA PRO A 81 -6.40 -3.11 -16.67
C PRO A 81 -5.26 -2.39 -17.40
N VAL A 82 -4.03 -2.75 -17.05
CA VAL A 82 -2.80 -2.10 -17.54
C VAL A 82 -1.83 -3.04 -18.24
N GLY A 83 -2.12 -4.33 -18.23
CA GLY A 83 -1.36 -5.34 -18.95
C GLY A 83 -2.17 -6.64 -19.05
N ILE A 84 -1.94 -7.38 -20.14
CA ILE A 84 -2.39 -8.76 -20.29
C ILE A 84 -1.33 -9.54 -21.07
N GLU A 85 -0.77 -10.57 -20.45
CA GLU A 85 0.35 -11.36 -20.97
C GLU A 85 0.04 -12.85 -20.80
N GLU A 86 0.55 -13.70 -21.70
CA GLU A 86 0.38 -15.16 -21.61
C GLU A 86 1.61 -15.80 -20.98
N GLU A 87 1.41 -16.58 -19.92
CA GLU A 87 2.46 -17.38 -19.29
C GLU A 87 1.92 -18.79 -19.01
N ASN A 88 2.59 -19.82 -19.55
CA ASN A 88 2.24 -21.22 -19.38
C ASN A 88 0.77 -21.57 -19.74
N GLY A 89 0.21 -20.92 -20.78
CA GLY A 89 -1.17 -21.14 -21.23
C GLY A 89 -2.25 -20.48 -20.37
N ILE A 90 -1.87 -19.60 -19.43
CA ILE A 90 -2.79 -18.78 -18.63
C ILE A 90 -2.53 -17.32 -18.98
N LEU A 91 -3.60 -16.52 -19.14
CA LEU A 91 -3.47 -15.08 -19.34
C LEU A 91 -3.41 -14.40 -17.98
N LYS A 92 -2.26 -13.80 -17.67
CA LYS A 92 -2.08 -12.90 -16.53
C LYS A 92 -2.55 -11.51 -16.88
N VAL A 93 -3.34 -10.92 -16.00
CA VAL A 93 -3.91 -9.57 -16.10
C VAL A 93 -3.42 -8.74 -14.93
N SER A 94 -3.00 -7.52 -15.21
CA SER A 94 -2.64 -6.52 -14.20
C SER A 94 -3.63 -5.36 -14.22
N PHE A 95 -3.92 -4.82 -13.04
CA PHE A 95 -4.81 -3.67 -12.85
C PHE A 95 -4.04 -2.47 -12.28
N ILE A 96 -4.61 -1.27 -12.42
CA ILE A 96 -4.06 -0.09 -11.73
C ILE A 96 -3.97 -0.30 -10.22
N LEU A 97 -2.99 0.37 -9.62
CA LEU A 97 -2.70 0.39 -8.17
C LEU A 97 -2.27 -0.95 -7.57
N SER A 98 -3.01 -2.05 -7.74
CA SER A 98 -2.65 -3.36 -7.19
C SER A 98 -1.40 -3.93 -7.87
N ALA A 99 -0.42 -4.35 -7.07
CA ALA A 99 0.78 -5.01 -7.56
C ALA A 99 0.53 -6.46 -7.99
N GLN A 100 -0.60 -7.06 -7.60
CA GLN A 100 -0.90 -8.48 -7.82
C GLN A 100 -1.18 -8.81 -9.29
N PHE A 101 -1.02 -10.09 -9.66
CA PHE A 101 -1.53 -10.63 -10.92
C PHE A 101 -2.89 -11.31 -10.71
N TYR A 102 -3.77 -11.12 -11.68
CA TYR A 102 -5.05 -11.82 -11.82
C TYR A 102 -4.98 -12.73 -13.04
N GLU A 103 -5.80 -13.78 -13.08
CA GLU A 103 -5.67 -14.83 -14.09
C GLU A 103 -6.98 -15.09 -14.81
N ILE A 104 -6.93 -15.27 -16.13
CA ILE A 104 -8.07 -15.72 -16.93
C ILE A 104 -7.63 -16.82 -17.90
N LYS A 105 -8.38 -17.91 -17.95
CA LYS A 105 -8.06 -19.06 -18.81
C LYS A 105 -8.53 -18.78 -20.24
N PRO A 106 -7.71 -19.02 -21.28
CA PRO A 106 -8.08 -18.80 -22.68
C PRO A 106 -9.03 -19.90 -23.21
N THR A 107 -10.24 -19.96 -22.66
CA THR A 107 -11.31 -20.86 -23.09
C THR A 107 -12.35 -20.10 -23.94
N LYS A 108 -13.19 -20.84 -24.68
CA LYS A 108 -14.22 -20.23 -25.55
C LYS A 108 -15.22 -19.38 -24.76
N GLU A 109 -15.55 -19.80 -23.54
CA GLU A 109 -16.46 -19.08 -22.63
C GLU A 109 -15.90 -17.73 -22.18
N ASN A 110 -14.57 -17.59 -22.16
CA ASN A 110 -13.87 -16.39 -21.73
C ASN A 110 -13.45 -15.47 -22.89
N GLU A 111 -13.64 -15.87 -24.15
CA GLU A 111 -13.12 -15.15 -25.32
C GLU A 111 -13.60 -13.69 -25.37
N GLN A 112 -14.88 -13.44 -25.10
CA GLN A 112 -15.44 -12.08 -25.00
C GLN A 112 -14.81 -11.27 -23.86
N TYR A 113 -14.65 -11.85 -22.66
CA TYR A 113 -14.04 -11.18 -21.51
C TYR A 113 -12.56 -10.83 -21.78
N ILE A 114 -11.82 -11.73 -22.43
CA ILE A 114 -10.43 -11.51 -22.85
C ILE A 114 -10.36 -10.39 -23.90
N GLY A 115 -11.30 -10.34 -24.85
CA GLY A 115 -11.44 -9.24 -25.82
C GLY A 115 -11.67 -7.89 -25.13
N MET A 116 -12.57 -7.85 -24.13
CA MET A 116 -12.84 -6.65 -23.33
C MET A 116 -11.61 -6.19 -22.55
N ILE A 117 -10.89 -7.11 -21.88
CA ILE A 117 -9.64 -6.78 -21.15
C ILE A 117 -8.58 -6.25 -22.12
N ARG A 118 -8.33 -6.91 -23.25
CA ARG A 118 -7.32 -6.47 -24.25
C ARG A 118 -7.63 -5.07 -24.78
N GLN A 119 -8.89 -4.79 -25.10
CA GLN A 119 -9.30 -3.46 -25.55
C GLN A 119 -9.14 -2.42 -24.42
N ALA A 120 -9.53 -2.76 -23.19
CA ALA A 120 -9.40 -1.89 -22.03
C ALA A 120 -7.94 -1.55 -21.68
N VAL A 121 -7.02 -2.51 -21.78
CA VAL A 121 -5.55 -2.29 -21.66
C VAL A 121 -5.07 -1.31 -22.73
N LYS A 122 -5.47 -1.53 -24.00
CA LYS A 122 -5.08 -0.69 -25.13
C LYS A 122 -5.56 0.77 -24.99
N THR A 123 -6.72 1.00 -24.36
CA THR A 123 -7.32 2.34 -24.24
C THR A 123 -7.24 2.96 -22.84
N GLU A 124 -6.59 2.29 -21.89
CA GLU A 124 -6.54 2.71 -20.47
C GLU A 124 -7.95 3.01 -19.91
N SER A 125 -8.93 2.18 -20.27
CA SER A 125 -10.35 2.40 -19.95
C SER A 125 -10.87 1.41 -18.91
N PRO A 126 -11.82 1.81 -18.05
CA PRO A 126 -12.31 0.95 -16.98
C PRO A 126 -13.23 -0.18 -17.45
N ILE A 127 -13.26 -1.25 -16.67
CA ILE A 127 -14.15 -2.42 -16.73
C ILE A 127 -14.59 -2.80 -15.31
N GLN A 128 -15.69 -3.56 -15.17
CA GLN A 128 -16.05 -4.21 -13.91
C GLN A 128 -15.60 -5.67 -13.94
N VAL A 129 -15.02 -6.13 -12.84
CA VAL A 129 -14.38 -7.45 -12.74
C VAL A 129 -15.04 -8.26 -11.64
N PHE A 130 -15.29 -9.53 -11.91
CA PHE A 130 -15.74 -10.49 -10.89
C PHE A 130 -14.77 -11.67 -10.84
N LEU A 131 -14.33 -12.01 -9.64
CA LEU A 131 -13.38 -13.08 -9.37
C LEU A 131 -14.12 -14.33 -8.90
N LYS A 132 -13.54 -15.51 -9.14
CA LYS A 132 -14.00 -16.74 -8.49
C LYS A 132 -13.65 -16.69 -7.00
N GLY A 133 -14.57 -17.15 -6.15
CA GLY A 133 -14.47 -17.00 -4.69
C GLY A 133 -13.10 -17.36 -4.11
N ASN A 134 -12.50 -16.42 -3.38
CA ASN A 134 -11.19 -16.53 -2.71
C ASN A 134 -9.97 -16.80 -3.64
N THR A 135 -10.06 -16.48 -4.94
CA THR A 135 -8.93 -16.59 -5.88
C THR A 135 -8.64 -15.26 -6.59
N ASN A 136 -7.52 -15.21 -7.33
CA ASN A 136 -7.23 -14.18 -8.33
C ASN A 136 -7.78 -14.53 -9.74
N GLU A 137 -8.53 -15.64 -9.89
CA GLU A 137 -9.07 -16.05 -11.19
C GLU A 137 -10.31 -15.23 -11.56
N ILE A 138 -10.26 -14.52 -12.68
CA ILE A 138 -11.37 -13.75 -13.24
C ILE A 138 -12.43 -14.72 -13.78
N GLY A 139 -13.66 -14.60 -13.28
CA GLY A 139 -14.81 -15.39 -13.73
C GLY A 139 -15.77 -14.63 -14.65
N LYS A 140 -15.77 -13.30 -14.62
CA LYS A 140 -16.61 -12.44 -15.48
C LYS A 140 -15.99 -11.04 -15.63
N VAL A 141 -16.24 -10.42 -16.78
CA VAL A 141 -15.94 -9.00 -17.05
C VAL A 141 -17.19 -8.32 -17.62
N GLU A 142 -17.48 -7.11 -17.17
CA GLU A 142 -18.59 -6.29 -17.65
C GLU A 142 -18.12 -4.89 -18.08
N SER A 143 -18.87 -4.28 -19.01
CA SER A 143 -18.70 -2.89 -19.43
C SER A 143 -19.25 -1.94 -18.37
N VAL A 144 -18.59 -0.80 -18.17
CA VAL A 144 -19.00 0.21 -17.19
C VAL A 144 -19.69 1.42 -17.84
N GLY A 145 -20.33 2.27 -17.02
CA GLY A 145 -21.06 3.44 -17.50
C GLY A 145 -20.14 4.60 -17.90
N GLN A 146 -20.70 5.59 -18.61
CA GLN A 146 -19.96 6.81 -18.99
C GLN A 146 -19.48 7.63 -17.79
N GLU A 147 -20.18 7.53 -16.65
CA GLU A 147 -19.76 8.17 -15.40
C GLU A 147 -18.48 7.53 -14.83
N ASP A 148 -18.37 6.20 -14.91
CA ASP A 148 -17.15 5.48 -14.52
C ASP A 148 -15.98 5.85 -15.43
N VAL A 149 -16.20 5.92 -16.75
CA VAL A 149 -15.18 6.40 -17.71
C VAL A 149 -14.73 7.83 -17.38
N ARG A 150 -15.66 8.72 -17.00
CA ARG A 150 -15.34 10.09 -16.59
C ARG A 150 -14.57 10.14 -15.26
N TYR A 151 -14.96 9.32 -14.29
CA TYR A 151 -14.29 9.19 -13.00
C TYR A 151 -12.85 8.67 -13.15
N PHE A 152 -12.64 7.55 -13.84
CA PHE A 152 -11.29 7.00 -13.99
C PHE A 152 -10.36 7.95 -14.74
N LYS A 153 -10.84 8.68 -15.75
CA LYS A 153 -10.07 9.74 -16.42
C LYS A 153 -9.68 10.92 -15.52
N SER A 154 -10.44 11.21 -14.45
CA SER A 154 -10.13 12.32 -13.54
C SER A 154 -9.14 11.93 -12.43
N ILE A 155 -9.10 10.65 -12.04
CA ILE A 155 -8.16 10.13 -11.03
C ILE A 155 -6.87 9.55 -11.62
N LEU A 156 -6.93 9.00 -12.83
CA LEU A 156 -5.79 8.46 -13.58
C LEU A 156 -5.54 9.36 -14.80
N THR A 157 -4.72 10.39 -14.59
CA THR A 157 -4.60 11.55 -15.50
C THR A 157 -3.21 11.65 -16.14
N LYS A 158 -3.11 12.34 -17.29
CA LYS A 158 -1.82 12.76 -17.87
C LYS A 158 -1.32 14.08 -17.28
N GLU A 159 -2.14 14.78 -16.48
CA GLU A 159 -1.81 16.07 -15.90
C GLU A 159 -0.79 15.93 -14.76
N GLU A 160 0.36 16.60 -14.89
CA GLU A 160 1.36 16.68 -13.84
C GLU A 160 0.96 17.70 -12.78
N ARG A 161 0.61 17.22 -11.59
CA ARG A 161 0.32 18.06 -10.43
C ARG A 161 1.63 18.42 -9.71
N VAL A 162 2.01 19.69 -9.70
CA VAL A 162 3.23 20.18 -9.04
C VAL A 162 3.02 20.31 -7.53
N THR A 163 4.00 19.90 -6.73
CA THR A 163 4.00 20.13 -5.27
C THR A 163 4.23 21.61 -4.95
N THR A 164 3.33 22.22 -4.19
CA THR A 164 3.42 23.65 -3.80
C THR A 164 4.33 23.91 -2.59
N ASN A 165 4.68 22.88 -1.82
CA ASN A 165 5.55 22.99 -0.65
C ASN A 165 7.02 23.10 -1.07
N LYS A 166 7.72 24.13 -0.61
CA LYS A 166 9.15 24.37 -0.86
C LYS A 166 10.03 23.44 -0.01
N LEU A 167 10.08 22.16 -0.38
CA LEU A 167 10.89 21.12 0.24
C LEU A 167 12.26 20.99 -0.46
N ALA A 168 13.25 20.46 0.24
CA ALA A 168 14.56 20.17 -0.34
C ALA A 168 14.55 18.81 -1.05
N SER A 169 14.82 18.79 -2.37
CA SER A 169 14.88 17.56 -3.17
C SER A 169 16.21 16.79 -3.07
N VAL A 170 17.19 17.31 -2.32
CA VAL A 170 18.51 16.69 -2.12
C VAL A 170 18.88 16.77 -0.64
N ILE A 171 19.16 15.62 -0.04
CA ILE A 171 19.63 15.46 1.34
C ILE A 171 21.10 15.93 1.45
N PRO A 172 21.50 16.61 2.55
CA PRO A 172 22.83 17.21 2.67
C PRO A 172 23.99 16.22 2.78
N ASP A 173 23.77 15.00 3.27
CA ASP A 173 24.84 14.01 3.50
C ASP A 173 24.31 12.57 3.72
N VAL A 174 25.24 11.61 3.79
CA VAL A 174 24.99 10.19 4.09
C VAL A 174 24.40 9.97 5.49
N ALA A 175 24.80 10.78 6.49
CA ALA A 175 24.34 10.61 7.87
C ALA A 175 22.84 10.93 8.00
N THR A 176 22.37 11.97 7.31
CA THR A 176 20.98 12.37 7.21
C THR A 176 20.16 11.35 6.41
N LEU A 177 20.72 10.79 5.32
CA LEU A 177 20.10 9.67 4.60
C LEU A 177 19.87 8.45 5.52
N ASN A 178 20.89 8.08 6.31
CA ASN A 178 20.80 6.97 7.27
C ASN A 178 19.84 7.27 8.43
N SER A 179 19.77 8.52 8.89
CA SER A 179 18.76 8.97 9.87
C SER A 179 17.34 8.78 9.33
N LEU A 180 17.08 9.21 8.09
CA LEU A 180 15.78 9.06 7.43
C LEU A 180 15.42 7.59 7.19
N PHE A 181 16.39 6.74 6.81
CA PHE A 181 16.19 5.29 6.75
C PHE A 181 15.77 4.71 8.11
N ASN A 182 16.44 5.10 9.19
CA ASN A 182 16.11 4.65 10.54
C ASN A 182 14.73 5.14 10.99
N GLN A 183 14.35 6.40 10.70
CA GLN A 183 13.01 6.93 10.96
C GLN A 183 11.93 6.12 10.22
N ILE A 184 12.15 5.82 8.94
CA ILE A 184 11.26 4.97 8.13
C ILE A 184 11.15 3.56 8.72
N LYS A 185 12.29 2.92 9.02
CA LYS A 185 12.32 1.56 9.57
C LYS A 185 11.66 1.49 10.96
N ASN A 186 11.77 2.54 11.77
CA ASN A 186 11.08 2.63 13.05
C ASN A 186 9.54 2.70 12.92
N GLN A 187 9.00 3.06 11.75
CA GLN A 187 7.55 3.00 11.49
C GLN A 187 7.08 1.63 10.94
N SER A 188 7.92 0.60 10.92
CA SER A 188 7.53 -0.74 10.44
C SER A 188 6.47 -1.39 11.34
N CYS A 189 5.42 -1.96 10.75
CA CYS A 189 4.45 -2.76 11.51
C CYS A 189 5.14 -3.94 12.23
N GLY A 190 4.87 -4.10 13.52
CA GLY A 190 5.49 -5.10 14.38
C GLY A 190 6.66 -4.58 15.23
N THR A 191 7.08 -3.32 15.11
CA THR A 191 7.97 -2.67 16.09
C THR A 191 7.16 -1.99 17.19
N SER A 192 7.78 -1.76 18.35
CA SER A 192 7.23 -0.93 19.43
C SER A 192 7.38 0.58 19.19
N THR A 193 8.07 0.98 18.14
CA THR A 193 8.38 2.38 17.78
C THR A 193 7.45 2.97 16.73
N ALA A 194 6.60 2.16 16.10
CA ALA A 194 5.70 2.60 15.05
C ALA A 194 4.42 3.25 15.60
N SER A 195 4.03 4.37 15.00
CA SER A 195 2.72 5.01 15.22
C SER A 195 1.71 4.48 14.22
N SER A 196 0.41 4.62 14.52
CA SER A 196 -0.66 4.21 13.61
C SER A 196 -0.92 5.25 12.50
N PRO A 197 -1.14 4.84 11.23
CA PRO A 197 -0.91 3.50 10.69
C PRO A 197 0.58 3.24 10.43
N CYS A 198 1.04 2.08 10.89
CA CYS A 198 2.41 1.61 10.66
C CYS A 198 2.62 1.22 9.18
N ILE A 199 3.87 1.19 8.72
CA ILE A 199 4.23 0.80 7.36
C ILE A 199 4.36 -0.73 7.27
N THR A 200 3.57 -1.33 6.39
CA THR A 200 3.37 -2.79 6.29
C THR A 200 4.49 -3.52 5.56
N PHE A 201 5.76 -3.16 5.79
CA PHE A 201 6.91 -3.76 5.09
C PHE A 201 6.99 -5.29 5.21
N ARG A 202 6.54 -5.85 6.34
CA ARG A 202 6.48 -7.30 6.58
C ARG A 202 5.44 -8.04 5.74
N TYR A 203 4.56 -7.33 5.02
CA TYR A 203 3.53 -7.91 4.15
C TYR A 203 3.76 -7.46 2.69
N PRO A 204 4.61 -8.17 1.94
CA PRO A 204 5.01 -7.79 0.58
C PRO A 204 3.97 -8.11 -0.51
N VAL A 205 2.87 -8.82 -0.23
CA VAL A 205 1.92 -9.29 -1.26
C VAL A 205 1.37 -8.16 -2.14
N ASP A 206 0.97 -7.04 -1.54
CA ASP A 206 0.50 -5.84 -2.25
C ASP A 206 0.78 -4.58 -1.40
N GLY A 207 0.30 -3.41 -1.81
CA GLY A 207 0.35 -2.16 -1.03
C GLY A 207 1.67 -1.38 -1.12
N CYS A 208 2.54 -1.72 -2.09
CA CYS A 208 3.83 -1.05 -2.30
C CYS A 208 3.69 0.47 -2.49
N TYR A 209 2.69 0.90 -3.25
CA TYR A 209 2.28 2.29 -3.44
C TYR A 209 2.01 3.04 -2.12
N ALA A 210 1.22 2.44 -1.22
CA ALA A 210 0.93 2.98 0.11
C ALA A 210 2.18 3.05 0.99
N ARG A 211 3.00 1.98 1.00
CA ARG A 211 4.30 1.98 1.71
C ARG A 211 5.20 3.11 1.21
N ALA A 212 5.37 3.25 -0.10
CA ALA A 212 6.23 4.27 -0.70
C ALA A 212 5.73 5.70 -0.45
N HIS A 213 4.42 5.95 -0.45
CA HIS A 213 3.90 7.28 -0.13
C HIS A 213 4.01 7.61 1.36
N LYS A 214 3.87 6.62 2.25
CA LYS A 214 4.11 6.81 3.69
C LYS A 214 5.59 7.04 4.02
N MET A 215 6.51 6.36 3.32
CA MET A 215 7.95 6.66 3.40
C MET A 215 8.25 8.09 2.98
N ARG A 216 7.63 8.58 1.90
CA ARG A 216 7.74 9.98 1.48
C ARG A 216 7.22 10.95 2.54
N GLN A 217 6.10 10.67 3.22
CA GLN A 217 5.60 11.53 4.30
C GLN A 217 6.64 11.75 5.39
N ILE A 218 7.43 10.72 5.72
CA ILE A 218 8.50 10.82 6.73
C ILE A 218 9.62 11.77 6.24
N LEU A 219 9.97 11.75 4.95
CA LEU A 219 10.89 12.75 4.37
C LEU A 219 10.31 14.16 4.42
N ILE A 220 9.03 14.35 4.08
CA ILE A 220 8.34 15.66 4.13
C ILE A 220 8.35 16.23 5.55
N ASN A 221 8.10 15.39 6.55
CA ASN A 221 8.15 15.79 7.96
C ASN A 221 9.56 16.24 8.43
N ASN A 222 10.60 15.89 7.68
CA ASN A 222 11.98 16.34 7.88
C ASN A 222 12.40 17.47 6.91
N GLY A 223 11.48 18.01 6.10
CA GLY A 223 11.75 19.10 5.15
C GLY A 223 12.22 18.67 3.76
N TYR A 224 12.18 17.38 3.43
CA TYR A 224 12.68 16.82 2.17
C TYR A 224 11.54 16.29 1.28
N ASP A 225 11.77 16.30 -0.03
CA ASP A 225 10.99 15.49 -0.98
C ASP A 225 11.91 14.50 -1.72
N CYS A 226 11.34 13.53 -2.41
CA CYS A 226 12.06 12.50 -3.14
C CYS A 226 11.41 12.21 -4.49
N GLU A 227 12.02 11.32 -5.27
CA GLU A 227 11.37 10.68 -6.41
C GLU A 227 10.68 9.38 -5.97
N LYS A 228 9.85 8.82 -6.84
CA LYS A 228 9.49 7.40 -6.82
C LYS A 228 10.13 6.71 -8.01
N GLN A 229 10.68 5.50 -7.82
CA GLN A 229 10.99 4.62 -8.93
C GLN A 229 9.93 3.52 -9.01
N PHE A 230 9.26 3.44 -10.16
CA PHE A 230 8.37 2.34 -10.52
C PHE A 230 9.14 1.37 -11.42
N VAL A 231 9.06 0.07 -11.13
CA VAL A 231 9.58 -1.02 -11.97
C VAL A 231 8.43 -1.94 -12.35
N TYR A 232 8.37 -2.40 -13.60
CA TYR A 232 7.28 -3.22 -14.15
C TYR A 232 7.85 -4.49 -14.80
N GLY A 233 7.03 -5.54 -14.88
CA GLY A 233 7.37 -6.80 -15.56
C GLY A 233 6.74 -8.02 -14.89
N ASN A 234 7.25 -9.22 -15.20
CA ASN A 234 6.96 -10.42 -14.42
C ASN A 234 7.89 -10.41 -13.20
N LEU A 235 7.53 -9.68 -12.15
CA LEU A 235 8.40 -9.50 -10.99
C LEU A 235 8.18 -10.61 -9.98
N LYS A 236 9.27 -11.07 -9.36
CA LYS A 236 9.27 -12.03 -8.25
C LYS A 236 10.25 -11.58 -7.19
N ALA A 237 9.82 -11.58 -5.93
CA ALA A 237 10.68 -11.24 -4.80
C ALA A 237 10.57 -12.28 -3.68
N SER A 238 11.63 -12.42 -2.89
CA SER A 238 11.69 -13.32 -1.74
C SER A 238 11.88 -12.52 -0.45
N THR A 239 11.19 -12.92 0.62
CA THR A 239 11.45 -12.47 2.00
C THR A 239 12.60 -13.22 2.67
N GLY A 240 13.19 -14.20 1.98
CA GLY A 240 14.05 -15.23 2.56
C GLY A 240 13.27 -16.45 3.08
N THR A 241 11.96 -16.33 3.32
CA THR A 241 11.09 -17.43 3.81
C THR A 241 9.96 -17.80 2.87
N CYS A 242 9.52 -16.87 2.03
CA CYS A 242 8.47 -17.09 1.03
C CYS A 242 8.62 -16.11 -0.14
N CYS A 243 7.96 -16.44 -1.25
CA CYS A 243 7.99 -15.65 -2.48
C CYS A 243 6.66 -14.92 -2.74
N VAL A 244 6.74 -13.76 -3.37
CA VAL A 244 5.59 -13.04 -3.95
C VAL A 244 5.84 -12.75 -5.42
N GLY A 245 4.77 -12.55 -6.19
CA GLY A 245 4.82 -12.14 -7.59
C GLY A 245 4.05 -10.85 -7.82
N TRP A 246 4.61 -9.96 -8.62
CA TRP A 246 4.04 -8.65 -8.90
C TRP A 246 4.09 -8.28 -10.39
N ASN A 247 3.11 -7.48 -10.84
CA ASN A 247 3.16 -6.83 -12.15
C ASN A 247 3.99 -5.54 -12.15
N TYR A 248 4.12 -4.91 -10.98
CA TYR A 248 4.99 -3.77 -10.75
C TYR A 248 5.39 -3.66 -9.27
N HIS A 249 6.47 -2.94 -8.97
CA HIS A 249 6.84 -2.53 -7.61
C HIS A 249 7.26 -1.06 -7.59
N VAL A 250 7.19 -0.43 -6.41
CA VAL A 250 7.55 0.98 -6.21
C VAL A 250 8.16 1.23 -4.84
N ALA A 251 9.20 2.07 -4.83
CA ALA A 251 9.85 2.57 -3.63
C ALA A 251 10.23 4.06 -3.79
N ILE A 252 10.67 4.71 -2.71
CA ILE A 252 11.20 6.07 -2.78
C ILE A 252 12.65 6.04 -3.30
N LEU A 253 12.94 6.91 -4.28
CA LEU A 253 14.28 7.14 -4.80
C LEU A 253 14.77 8.49 -4.27
N VAL A 254 15.82 8.44 -3.47
CA VAL A 254 16.23 9.55 -2.61
C VAL A 254 17.57 10.10 -3.09
N SER A 255 17.60 11.39 -3.43
CA SER A 255 18.82 12.10 -3.80
C SER A 255 19.53 12.65 -2.56
N TYR A 256 20.85 12.48 -2.47
CA TYR A 256 21.67 12.94 -1.35
C TYR A 256 23.07 13.35 -1.83
N LYS A 257 23.81 14.14 -1.05
CA LYS A 257 25.23 14.41 -1.32
C LYS A 257 26.14 13.34 -0.69
N ASN A 258 27.10 12.85 -1.45
CA ASN A 258 28.17 12.00 -0.93
C ASN A 258 29.28 12.83 -0.26
N ALA A 259 30.32 12.17 0.27
CA ALA A 259 31.43 12.83 0.97
C ALA A 259 32.19 13.87 0.11
N SER A 260 32.12 13.76 -1.22
CA SER A 260 32.72 14.71 -2.18
C SER A 260 31.76 15.80 -2.65
N GLY A 261 30.56 15.91 -2.05
CA GLY A 261 29.54 16.89 -2.45
C GLY A 261 28.82 16.57 -3.77
N VAL A 262 29.05 15.40 -4.37
CA VAL A 262 28.37 14.95 -5.59
C VAL A 262 27.00 14.39 -5.22
N THR A 263 25.97 14.68 -6.03
CA THR A 263 24.63 14.13 -5.82
C THR A 263 24.59 12.69 -6.29
N GLU A 264 24.22 11.77 -5.40
CA GLU A 264 23.91 10.37 -5.69
C GLU A 264 22.45 10.06 -5.37
N LYS A 265 21.95 8.90 -5.83
CA LYS A 265 20.62 8.40 -5.49
C LYS A 265 20.68 7.02 -4.86
N ARG A 266 19.76 6.73 -3.93
CA ARG A 266 19.53 5.39 -3.36
C ARG A 266 18.03 5.12 -3.19
N ILE A 267 17.62 3.86 -3.32
CA ILE A 267 16.30 3.40 -2.94
C ILE A 267 16.27 3.15 -1.43
N ILE A 268 15.17 3.54 -0.78
CA ILE A 268 14.81 3.04 0.55
C ILE A 268 13.57 2.16 0.39
N ASP A 269 13.72 0.87 0.69
CA ASP A 269 12.64 -0.12 0.71
C ASP A 269 12.90 -1.23 1.75
N PRO A 270 12.52 -1.03 3.01
CA PRO A 270 12.61 -2.05 4.05
C PRO A 270 11.78 -3.33 3.81
N SER A 271 10.91 -3.41 2.79
CA SER A 271 10.24 -4.68 2.43
C SER A 271 11.15 -5.64 1.64
N LEU A 272 12.27 -5.14 1.10
CA LEU A 272 13.31 -5.95 0.44
C LEU A 272 14.70 -5.80 1.09
N PHE A 273 15.03 -4.61 1.62
CA PHE A 273 16.35 -4.28 2.16
C PHE A 273 16.23 -3.68 3.57
N SER A 274 16.23 -4.54 4.59
CA SER A 274 16.07 -4.15 5.98
C SER A 274 17.31 -3.49 6.61
N SER A 275 18.48 -3.53 5.95
CA SER A 275 19.76 -3.07 6.50
C SER A 275 20.10 -1.60 6.20
N GLY A 276 19.60 -1.02 5.11
CA GLY A 276 19.93 0.35 4.72
C GLY A 276 19.45 0.72 3.31
N PRO A 277 19.69 1.98 2.88
CA PRO A 277 19.48 2.40 1.49
C PRO A 277 20.38 1.63 0.51
N VAL A 278 19.86 1.28 -0.67
CA VAL A 278 20.57 0.50 -1.70
C VAL A 278 20.57 1.19 -3.05
N THR A 279 21.41 0.76 -3.99
CA THR A 279 21.33 1.26 -5.37
C THR A 279 20.01 0.80 -6.00
N ASP A 280 19.49 1.60 -6.93
CA ASP A 280 18.27 1.28 -7.66
C ASP A 280 18.43 0.03 -8.54
N THR A 281 19.63 -0.20 -9.10
CA THR A 281 19.98 -1.48 -9.76
C THR A 281 19.90 -2.67 -8.81
N ALA A 282 20.43 -2.59 -7.58
CA ALA A 282 20.32 -3.68 -6.61
C ALA A 282 18.85 -3.95 -6.22
N TRP A 283 18.06 -2.88 -6.07
CA TRP A 283 16.63 -2.98 -5.77
C TRP A 283 15.83 -3.62 -6.91
N ARG A 284 16.03 -3.20 -8.16
CA ARG A 284 15.38 -3.85 -9.33
C ARG A 284 15.79 -5.32 -9.47
N ASN A 285 17.04 -5.68 -9.20
CA ASN A 285 17.49 -7.07 -9.23
C ASN A 285 16.79 -7.94 -8.17
N ALA A 286 16.50 -7.41 -6.97
CA ALA A 286 15.71 -8.13 -5.96
C ALA A 286 14.23 -8.29 -6.34
N CYS A 287 13.72 -7.50 -7.29
CA CYS A 287 12.38 -7.64 -7.87
C CYS A 287 12.31 -8.71 -8.98
N VAL A 288 13.44 -9.31 -9.38
CA VAL A 288 13.51 -10.40 -10.36
C VAL A 288 14.27 -11.61 -9.80
N ASN A 289 13.95 -11.98 -8.57
CA ASN A 289 14.57 -13.10 -7.88
C ASN A 289 14.11 -14.43 -8.51
N THR A 290 14.95 -15.01 -9.38
CA THR A 290 14.64 -16.23 -10.13
C THR A 290 14.54 -17.50 -9.28
N SER A 291 14.96 -17.48 -8.01
CA SER A 291 14.64 -18.56 -7.05
C SER A 291 13.14 -18.70 -6.79
N CYS A 292 12.35 -17.66 -7.10
CA CYS A 292 10.89 -17.63 -7.01
C CYS A 292 10.19 -17.96 -8.35
N GLY A 293 10.91 -18.57 -9.29
CA GLY A 293 10.45 -18.91 -10.65
C GLY A 293 10.82 -17.86 -11.70
N SER A 294 10.22 -17.96 -12.89
CA SER A 294 10.45 -17.01 -13.99
C SER A 294 10.20 -15.56 -13.52
N ALA A 295 11.14 -14.67 -13.84
CA ALA A 295 11.05 -13.26 -13.49
C ALA A 295 11.87 -12.38 -14.45
N SER A 296 11.34 -11.20 -14.81
CA SER A 296 11.99 -10.24 -15.70
C SER A 296 11.45 -8.82 -15.50
N VAL A 297 12.31 -7.81 -15.70
CA VAL A 297 11.91 -6.40 -15.77
C VAL A 297 11.59 -6.07 -17.22
N SER A 298 10.40 -5.53 -17.50
CA SER A 298 10.03 -5.00 -18.82
C SER A 298 10.38 -3.52 -18.95
N SER A 299 10.24 -2.75 -17.87
CA SER A 299 10.59 -1.32 -17.84
C SER A 299 10.76 -0.79 -16.42
N TYR A 300 11.38 0.38 -16.27
CA TYR A 300 11.35 1.17 -15.04
C TYR A 300 11.34 2.65 -15.37
N THR A 301 10.94 3.49 -14.42
CA THR A 301 10.84 4.93 -14.59
C THR A 301 10.87 5.66 -13.25
N ASN A 302 11.38 6.90 -13.27
CA ASN A 302 11.41 7.78 -12.11
C ASN A 302 10.32 8.85 -12.26
N THR A 303 9.69 9.23 -11.16
CA THR A 303 8.63 10.26 -11.11
C THR A 303 8.79 11.15 -9.89
N ALA A 304 8.12 12.30 -9.88
CA ALA A 304 8.02 13.15 -8.69
C ALA A 304 7.39 12.38 -7.52
N GLY A 305 7.84 12.66 -6.30
CA GLY A 305 7.45 11.90 -5.09
C GLY A 305 5.94 11.84 -4.83
N ASN A 306 5.20 12.89 -5.22
CA ASN A 306 3.76 12.98 -5.03
C ASN A 306 2.94 12.05 -5.92
N VAL A 307 3.51 11.49 -6.98
CA VAL A 307 2.87 10.41 -7.75
C VAL A 307 2.68 9.21 -6.82
N TYR A 308 1.43 8.76 -6.69
CA TYR A 308 1.05 7.62 -5.85
C TYR A 308 1.17 6.31 -6.63
N TYR A 309 0.64 6.32 -7.85
CA TYR A 309 0.76 5.25 -8.83
C TYR A 309 1.02 5.85 -10.21
N ARG A 310 1.80 5.16 -11.03
CA ARG A 310 2.00 5.45 -12.46
C ARG A 310 1.63 4.21 -13.27
N SER A 311 0.78 4.36 -14.28
CA SER A 311 0.49 3.29 -15.24
C SER A 311 1.62 3.09 -16.25
N PRO A 312 1.74 1.92 -16.89
CA PRO A 312 2.65 1.70 -18.02
C PRO A 312 2.52 2.78 -19.10
N SER A 313 1.27 3.20 -19.40
CA SER A 313 0.90 4.25 -20.35
C SER A 313 1.24 5.68 -19.93
N ASN A 314 1.97 5.90 -18.82
CA ASN A 314 2.34 7.20 -18.27
C ASN A 314 1.13 8.08 -17.86
N SER A 315 0.09 7.48 -17.30
CA SER A 315 -0.87 8.22 -16.46
C SER A 315 -0.46 8.15 -14.99
N TYR A 316 -0.76 9.22 -14.26
CA TYR A 316 -0.48 9.36 -12.84
C TYR A 316 -1.79 9.35 -12.04
N LEU A 317 -1.73 8.74 -10.87
CA LEU A 317 -2.76 8.81 -9.84
C LEU A 317 -2.11 9.35 -8.56
N TYR A 318 -2.86 10.16 -7.82
CA TYR A 318 -2.39 10.97 -6.68
C TYR A 318 -3.16 10.65 -5.40
N ASP A 319 -2.49 10.74 -4.25
CA ASP A 319 -3.04 10.58 -2.91
C ASP A 319 -2.46 11.66 -1.99
N ASN A 320 -2.73 12.92 -2.34
CA ASN A 320 -2.06 14.10 -1.77
C ASN A 320 -2.25 14.24 -0.25
N ASN A 321 -3.35 13.68 0.27
CA ASN A 321 -3.74 13.76 1.68
C ASN A 321 -3.51 12.43 2.43
N LEU A 322 -2.91 11.43 1.78
CA LEU A 322 -2.66 10.09 2.31
C LEU A 322 -3.93 9.35 2.76
N ILE A 323 -5.09 9.67 2.16
CA ILE A 323 -6.37 9.04 2.50
C ILE A 323 -6.33 7.56 2.09
N ASN A 324 -5.91 7.30 0.85
CA ASN A 324 -5.77 5.92 0.37
C ASN A 324 -4.65 5.20 1.12
N THR A 325 -3.49 5.85 1.25
CA THR A 325 -2.30 5.35 1.93
C THR A 325 -2.62 4.86 3.34
N ASN A 326 -3.23 5.71 4.16
CA ASN A 326 -3.51 5.39 5.56
C ASN A 326 -4.60 4.30 5.66
N CYS A 327 -5.60 4.28 4.77
CA CYS A 327 -6.62 3.23 4.72
C CYS A 327 -6.02 1.86 4.38
N VAL A 328 -5.20 1.77 3.33
CA VAL A 328 -4.53 0.53 2.90
C VAL A 328 -3.56 0.01 3.96
N LEU A 329 -2.73 0.89 4.53
CA LEU A 329 -1.83 0.53 5.63
C LEU A 329 -2.58 0.04 6.88
N THR A 330 -3.74 0.64 7.19
CA THR A 330 -4.59 0.17 8.30
C THR A 330 -5.13 -1.23 8.02
N LYS A 331 -5.70 -1.46 6.83
CA LYS A 331 -6.22 -2.77 6.41
C LYS A 331 -5.16 -3.88 6.42
N PHE A 332 -3.90 -3.56 6.09
CA PHE A 332 -2.81 -4.54 6.04
C PHE A 332 -1.94 -4.58 7.32
N SER A 333 -2.26 -3.77 8.34
CA SER A 333 -1.42 -3.58 9.55
C SER A 333 -1.10 -4.88 10.32
N SER A 334 -2.08 -5.78 10.45
CA SER A 334 -1.94 -7.08 11.11
C SER A 334 -1.29 -8.16 10.25
N LEU A 335 -1.17 -7.95 8.94
CA LEU A 335 -0.69 -8.94 7.99
C LEU A 335 0.85 -9.05 8.00
N SER A 336 1.36 -10.21 7.60
CA SER A 336 2.80 -10.53 7.55
C SER A 336 3.07 -11.74 6.67
N GLY A 337 4.25 -11.78 6.03
CA GLY A 337 4.62 -12.83 5.09
C GLY A 337 3.85 -12.76 3.77
N CYS A 338 3.86 -13.85 3.02
CA CYS A 338 3.31 -13.91 1.66
C CYS A 338 1.83 -14.35 1.59
N SER A 339 1.11 -14.28 2.73
CA SER A 339 -0.29 -14.67 2.84
C SER A 339 -1.08 -13.70 3.74
N PRO A 340 -2.37 -13.46 3.49
CA PRO A 340 -3.18 -14.01 2.40
C PRO A 340 -2.74 -13.47 1.02
N SER A 341 -2.96 -14.27 -0.01
CA SER A 341 -2.83 -13.92 -1.43
C SER A 341 -4.01 -14.58 -2.17
N PRO A 342 -4.96 -13.82 -2.73
CA PRO A 342 -4.95 -12.36 -2.87
C PRO A 342 -4.95 -11.59 -1.56
N ALA A 343 -4.43 -10.36 -1.59
CA ALA A 343 -4.52 -9.44 -0.46
C ALA A 343 -6.00 -9.07 -0.16
N PRO A 344 -6.34 -8.71 1.09
CA PRO A 344 -7.70 -8.31 1.43
C PRO A 344 -8.17 -7.10 0.62
N ASP A 345 -9.48 -7.04 0.37
CA ASP A 345 -10.04 -5.98 -0.47
C ASP A 345 -9.82 -4.58 0.10
N VAL A 346 -9.31 -3.68 -0.74
CA VAL A 346 -9.06 -2.25 -0.46
C VAL A 346 -9.94 -1.31 -1.28
N SER A 347 -10.91 -1.81 -2.05
CA SER A 347 -11.85 -1.02 -2.88
C SER A 347 -12.53 0.14 -2.13
N ALA A 348 -12.87 -0.08 -0.86
CA ALA A 348 -13.47 0.93 0.02
C ALA A 348 -12.51 2.06 0.48
N CYS A 349 -11.24 2.02 0.09
CA CYS A 349 -10.29 3.10 0.38
C CYS A 349 -10.39 4.20 -0.70
N GLY A 350 -10.92 5.36 -0.32
CA GLY A 350 -10.99 6.55 -1.18
C GLY A 350 -9.63 7.26 -1.39
N PHE A 351 -9.68 8.51 -1.85
CA PHE A 351 -8.55 9.40 -2.16
C PHE A 351 -8.76 10.81 -1.58
#